data_AF-A0A1X7V8G3-F1
#
_entry.id   AF-A0A1X7V8G3-F1
#
_cell.length_a   1.000
_cell.length_b   1.000
_cell.length_c   1.000
_cell.angle_alpha   90.00
_cell.angle_beta   90.00
_cell.angle_gamma   90.00
#
_symmetry.space_group_name_H-M   'P 1'
#
loop_
_entity.id
_entity.type
_entity.pdbx_description
1 polymer ?
#
loop_
_entity_poly.entity_id
_entity_poly.type
_entity_poly.pdbx_seq_one_letter_code
_entity_poly.pdbx_strand_id
1 'polypeptide(L)'
;MAEKENIDPLFDPNPSKKRKVSLSLKGKRKEKRFGSVSEEALSSMAKTQMTKNTEKSSKWAMANFVEWFHEYNKRNEDATCPKEVITPSCSKDLLNKWLCVYLSETRNKSGELYPPSTIQSLLSGMLRYMRQENPSYPNFFSKDDPAFSMFQATLNNVFKSLRSGSIGAEASHTETITSEEEDTLWETGVLNIDSPKGLLRCVFYYNGKCFCLRGGQEHRELGVSQLKRLYNPDRYIYSERSSKN
;
A
#
# COMPACT_ATOMS: atom_id res chain seq x y z
N MET A 1 21.30 17.15 7.74
CA MET A 1 20.74 16.64 9.00
C MET A 1 19.87 17.73 9.60
N ALA A 2 18.60 17.47 9.90
CA ALA A 2 17.65 18.45 10.42
C ALA A 2 17.07 17.94 11.74
N GLU A 3 17.30 18.70 12.80
CA GLU A 3 16.77 18.45 14.14
C GLU A 3 15.45 19.19 14.37
N LYS A 4 14.68 18.68 15.33
CA LYS A 4 13.25 18.90 15.50
C LYS A 4 13.01 19.47 16.90
N GLU A 5 12.60 20.73 17.01
CA GLU A 5 12.15 21.31 18.29
C GLU A 5 10.85 22.10 18.17
N ASN A 6 10.07 22.07 19.25
CA ASN A 6 8.71 22.61 19.41
C ASN A 6 8.73 23.76 20.41
N ILE A 7 8.09 24.89 20.09
CA ILE A 7 7.82 25.98 21.04
C ILE A 7 6.34 26.37 20.95
N ASP A 8 5.71 26.51 22.11
CA ASP A 8 4.27 26.76 22.33
C ASP A 8 4.01 28.26 22.55
N PRO A 9 3.06 28.92 21.84
CA PRO A 9 2.85 30.36 21.99
C PRO A 9 1.53 30.67 22.73
N LEU A 10 1.63 31.10 23.98
CA LEU A 10 0.55 31.81 24.68
C LEU A 10 1.12 33.03 25.40
N PHE A 11 0.88 34.23 24.86
CA PHE A 11 0.14 35.34 25.51
C PHE A 11 0.30 36.65 24.69
N ASP A 12 -0.81 37.31 24.35
CA ASP A 12 -0.82 38.75 24.00
C ASP A 12 -2.04 39.42 24.68
N PRO A 13 -1.86 40.44 25.54
CA PRO A 13 -2.94 41.06 26.30
C PRO A 13 -3.27 42.48 25.80
N ASN A 14 -4.29 42.66 24.94
CA ASN A 14 -5.23 43.79 25.05
C ASN A 14 -6.41 43.69 24.04
N PRO A 15 -7.67 44.01 24.42
CA PRO A 15 -8.84 43.83 23.56
C PRO A 15 -9.24 45.13 22.86
N SER A 16 -9.13 45.19 21.53
CA SER A 16 -9.72 46.29 20.74
C SER A 16 -11.06 45.89 20.13
N LYS A 17 -12.08 46.72 20.43
CA LYS A 17 -13.50 46.55 20.11
C LYS A 17 -13.76 46.40 18.60
N LYS A 18 -14.31 45.25 18.18
CA LYS A 18 -14.85 45.05 16.83
C LYS A 18 -16.38 45.04 16.84
N ARG A 19 -16.97 45.72 15.86
CA ARG A 19 -18.42 45.89 15.59
C ARG A 19 -19.17 44.56 15.74
N LYS A 20 -20.25 44.57 16.53
CA LYS A 20 -21.20 43.44 16.62
C LYS A 20 -21.98 43.33 15.30
N VAL A 21 -21.53 42.45 14.42
CA VAL A 21 -22.37 41.89 13.37
C VAL A 21 -23.27 40.86 14.04
N SER A 22 -24.57 41.10 14.11
CA SER A 22 -25.51 40.11 14.66
C SER A 22 -25.67 38.97 13.66
N LEU A 23 -24.75 38.01 13.70
CA LEU A 23 -24.97 36.70 13.12
C LEU A 23 -26.03 36.01 13.95
N SER A 24 -27.25 35.90 13.41
CA SER A 24 -28.22 34.92 13.89
C SER A 24 -27.64 33.53 13.62
N LEU A 25 -26.83 33.06 14.56
CA LEU A 25 -26.48 31.65 14.66
C LEU A 25 -27.77 30.94 15.05
N LYS A 26 -28.45 30.33 14.06
CA LYS A 26 -29.35 29.20 14.34
C LYS A 26 -28.58 28.31 15.31
N GLY A 27 -29.05 28.23 16.55
CA GLY A 27 -28.32 27.57 17.62
C GLY A 27 -27.94 26.18 17.17
N LYS A 28 -26.65 25.94 16.89
CA LYS A 28 -26.13 24.58 16.74
C LYS A 28 -26.34 23.96 18.11
N ARG A 29 -27.35 23.09 18.19
CA ARG A 29 -27.61 22.23 19.34
C ARG A 29 -26.26 21.64 19.73
N LYS A 30 -25.78 21.87 20.96
CA LYS A 30 -24.54 21.27 21.45
C LYS A 30 -24.72 19.76 21.33
N GLU A 31 -24.11 19.18 20.31
CA GLU A 31 -24.02 17.73 20.20
C GLU A 31 -23.30 17.24 21.45
N LYS A 32 -23.85 16.21 22.09
CA LYS A 32 -23.23 15.62 23.27
C LYS A 32 -21.84 15.11 22.86
N ARG A 33 -20.87 15.16 23.78
CA ARG A 33 -19.50 14.64 23.59
C ARG A 33 -19.49 13.24 22.97
N PHE A 34 -20.50 12.44 23.25
CA PHE A 34 -20.72 11.13 22.65
C PHE A 34 -22.13 11.10 22.02
N GLY A 35 -22.18 10.81 20.72
CA GLY A 35 -23.42 10.61 19.96
C GLY A 35 -23.84 9.13 19.95
N SER A 36 -25.12 8.87 19.67
CA SER A 36 -25.61 7.52 19.38
C SER A 36 -25.39 7.21 17.90
N VAL A 37 -24.78 6.07 17.60
CA VAL A 37 -24.59 5.56 16.23
C VAL A 37 -25.73 4.58 15.94
N SER A 38 -26.35 4.68 14.75
CA SER A 38 -27.37 3.72 14.34
C SER A 38 -26.72 2.39 13.93
N GLU A 39 -27.48 1.29 13.97
CA GLU A 39 -26.99 -0.01 13.54
C GLU A 39 -26.62 -0.03 12.06
N GLU A 40 -27.31 0.75 11.21
CA GLU A 40 -26.99 0.90 9.79
C GLU A 40 -25.67 1.65 9.61
N ALA A 41 -25.42 2.68 10.43
CA ALA A 41 -24.15 3.39 10.44
C ALA A 41 -23.01 2.47 10.91
N LEU A 42 -23.22 1.68 11.98
CA LEU A 42 -22.26 0.66 12.42
C LEU A 42 -21.98 -0.39 11.33
N SER A 43 -23.02 -0.91 10.68
CA SER A 43 -22.89 -1.87 9.58
C SER A 43 -22.16 -1.28 8.38
N SER A 44 -22.44 -0.02 8.02
CA SER A 44 -21.77 0.68 6.93
C SER A 44 -20.28 0.94 7.22
N MET A 45 -19.94 1.23 8.48
CA MET A 45 -18.55 1.41 8.94
C MET A 45 -17.81 0.08 9.10
N ALA A 46 -18.53 -1.01 9.44
CA ALA A 46 -17.96 -2.35 9.57
C ALA A 46 -17.59 -2.97 8.21
N LYS A 47 -18.15 -2.46 7.10
CA LYS A 47 -17.70 -2.83 5.75
C LYS A 47 -16.33 -2.22 5.49
N THR A 48 -15.27 -3.01 5.68
CA THR A 48 -13.90 -2.63 5.34
C THR A 48 -13.83 -2.20 3.88
N GLN A 49 -13.78 -0.89 3.62
CA GLN A 49 -13.54 -0.35 2.29
C GLN A 49 -12.07 -0.59 1.94
N MET A 50 -11.82 -1.56 1.06
CA MET A 50 -10.50 -1.78 0.51
C MET A 50 -10.20 -0.76 -0.58
N THR A 51 -8.94 -0.35 -0.70
CA THR A 51 -8.52 0.48 -1.83
C THR A 51 -8.66 -0.31 -3.14
N LYS A 52 -8.95 0.39 -4.25
CA LYS A 52 -9.07 -0.23 -5.58
C LYS A 52 -7.84 -1.05 -5.98
N ASN A 53 -6.65 -0.61 -5.57
CA ASN A 53 -5.39 -1.33 -5.85
C ASN A 53 -5.31 -2.64 -5.05
N THR A 54 -5.70 -2.60 -3.77
CA THR A 54 -5.72 -3.79 -2.91
C THR A 54 -6.74 -4.82 -3.42
N GLU A 55 -7.92 -4.39 -3.87
CA GLU A 55 -8.92 -5.27 -4.50
C GLU A 55 -8.37 -5.95 -5.76
N LYS A 56 -7.75 -5.18 -6.67
CA LYS A 56 -7.10 -5.74 -7.88
C LYS A 56 -6.05 -6.78 -7.52
N SER A 57 -5.19 -6.50 -6.54
CA SER A 57 -4.15 -7.47 -6.11
C SER A 57 -4.74 -8.74 -5.51
N SER A 58 -5.86 -8.66 -4.77
CA SER A 58 -6.57 -9.83 -4.25
C SER A 58 -7.17 -10.68 -5.36
N LYS A 59 -7.83 -10.05 -6.33
CA LYS A 59 -8.41 -10.74 -7.48
C LYS A 59 -7.34 -11.45 -8.31
N TRP A 60 -6.21 -10.79 -8.55
CA TRP A 60 -5.08 -11.41 -9.24
C TRP A 60 -4.56 -12.63 -8.49
N ALA A 61 -4.38 -12.53 -7.17
CA ALA A 61 -3.89 -13.65 -6.37
C ALA A 61 -4.83 -14.86 -6.40
N MET A 62 -6.15 -14.62 -6.31
CA MET A 62 -7.13 -15.69 -6.43
C MET A 62 -7.19 -16.28 -7.83
N ALA A 63 -7.11 -15.47 -8.88
CA ALA A 63 -7.06 -15.96 -10.25
C ALA A 63 -5.85 -16.88 -10.47
N ASN A 64 -4.67 -16.50 -9.97
CA ASN A 64 -3.47 -17.33 -10.03
C ASN A 64 -3.65 -18.66 -9.29
N PHE A 65 -4.29 -18.64 -8.12
CA PHE A 65 -4.54 -19.86 -7.36
C PHE A 65 -5.56 -20.79 -8.04
N VAL A 66 -6.63 -20.24 -8.62
CA VAL A 66 -7.64 -21.00 -9.37
C VAL A 66 -7.06 -21.57 -10.66
N GLU A 67 -6.23 -20.79 -11.38
CA GLU A 67 -5.50 -21.26 -12.56
C GLU A 67 -4.60 -22.45 -12.22
N TRP A 68 -3.78 -22.32 -11.17
CA TRP A 68 -2.97 -23.44 -10.67
C TRP A 68 -3.83 -24.66 -10.29
N PHE A 69 -4.97 -24.46 -9.61
CA PHE A 69 -5.86 -25.55 -9.22
C PHE A 69 -6.35 -26.35 -10.44
N HIS A 70 -6.76 -25.65 -11.51
CA HIS A 70 -7.22 -26.29 -12.74
C HIS A 70 -6.09 -27.03 -13.46
N GLU A 71 -4.91 -26.42 -13.55
CA GLU A 71 -3.74 -27.06 -14.17
C GLU A 71 -3.25 -28.28 -13.39
N TYR A 72 -3.21 -28.18 -12.06
CA TYR A 72 -2.83 -29.27 -11.18
C TYR A 72 -3.75 -30.48 -11.36
N ASN A 73 -5.07 -30.26 -11.35
CA ASN A 73 -6.06 -31.32 -11.53
C ASN A 73 -6.07 -31.90 -12.94
N LYS A 74 -5.71 -31.11 -13.95
CA LYS A 74 -5.53 -31.61 -15.33
C LYS A 74 -4.30 -32.51 -15.45
N ARG A 75 -3.23 -32.23 -14.71
CA ARG A 75 -1.99 -33.02 -14.73
C ARG A 75 -2.06 -34.27 -13.85
N ASN A 76 -2.86 -34.26 -12.78
CA ASN A 76 -2.89 -35.31 -11.77
C ASN A 76 -4.31 -35.89 -11.63
N GLU A 77 -4.62 -36.89 -12.45
CA GLU A 77 -5.93 -37.57 -12.42
C GLU A 77 -6.11 -38.44 -11.16
N ASP A 78 -5.03 -39.06 -10.68
CA ASP A 78 -5.07 -40.00 -9.54
C ASP A 78 -5.08 -39.32 -8.16
N ALA A 79 -4.64 -38.06 -8.09
CA ALA A 79 -4.46 -37.32 -6.83
C ALA A 79 -5.01 -35.90 -6.93
N THR A 80 -6.31 -35.78 -7.22
CA THR A 80 -6.95 -34.48 -7.45
C THR A 80 -7.02 -33.61 -6.19
N CYS A 81 -6.82 -32.31 -6.40
CA CYS A 81 -7.09 -31.23 -5.46
C CYS A 81 -8.60 -31.04 -5.33
N PRO A 82 -9.19 -31.20 -4.14
CA PRO A 82 -10.63 -31.01 -3.94
C PRO A 82 -11.04 -29.55 -4.16
N LYS A 83 -12.21 -29.35 -4.75
CA LYS A 83 -12.77 -28.01 -5.04
C LYS A 83 -12.93 -27.14 -3.78
N GLU A 84 -13.08 -27.76 -2.61
CA GLU A 84 -13.15 -27.07 -1.32
C GLU A 84 -11.92 -26.19 -1.05
N VAL A 85 -10.76 -26.52 -1.61
CA VAL A 85 -9.51 -25.75 -1.44
C VAL A 85 -9.62 -24.32 -1.96
N ILE A 86 -10.41 -24.11 -3.01
CA ILE A 86 -10.63 -22.79 -3.61
C ILE A 86 -11.90 -22.11 -3.09
N THR A 87 -12.53 -22.64 -2.03
CA THR A 87 -13.73 -22.03 -1.44
C THR A 87 -13.49 -21.55 0.00
N PRO A 88 -14.30 -20.59 0.49
CA PRO A 88 -14.18 -20.10 1.87
C PRO A 88 -14.61 -21.12 2.95
N SER A 89 -15.03 -22.32 2.56
CA SER A 89 -15.50 -23.39 3.45
C SER A 89 -14.46 -24.51 3.65
N CYS A 90 -13.24 -24.34 3.12
CA CYS A 90 -12.17 -25.33 3.23
C CYS A 90 -11.81 -25.69 4.68
N SER A 91 -11.55 -26.96 4.95
CA SER A 91 -11.00 -27.38 6.24
C SER A 91 -9.52 -26.96 6.38
N LYS A 92 -9.06 -26.74 7.61
CA LYS A 92 -7.69 -26.29 7.87
C LYS A 92 -6.64 -27.29 7.38
N ASP A 93 -6.86 -28.58 7.59
CA ASP A 93 -5.91 -29.63 7.22
C ASP A 93 -5.75 -29.73 5.70
N LEU A 94 -6.88 -29.65 4.97
CA LEU A 94 -6.88 -29.68 3.53
C LEU A 94 -6.18 -28.43 2.97
N LEU A 95 -6.52 -27.26 3.51
CA LEU A 95 -5.88 -26.00 3.13
C LEU A 95 -4.38 -26.01 3.40
N ASN A 96 -3.95 -26.49 4.57
CA ASN A 96 -2.54 -26.60 4.96
C ASN A 96 -1.76 -27.47 3.96
N LYS A 97 -2.27 -28.65 3.61
CA LYS A 97 -1.66 -29.54 2.62
C LYS A 97 -1.55 -28.86 1.25
N TRP A 98 -2.66 -28.36 0.72
CA TRP A 98 -2.70 -27.87 -0.66
C TRP A 98 -1.99 -26.54 -0.86
N LEU A 99 -1.92 -25.69 0.17
CA LEU A 99 -1.07 -24.50 0.12
C LEU A 99 0.42 -24.86 0.06
N CYS A 100 0.87 -25.96 0.69
CA CYS A 100 2.26 -26.43 0.54
C CYS A 100 2.58 -26.87 -0.89
N VAL A 101 1.63 -27.55 -1.54
CA VAL A 101 1.78 -27.97 -2.95
C VAL A 101 1.81 -26.74 -3.85
N TYR A 102 0.85 -25.82 -3.69
CA TYR A 102 0.81 -24.56 -4.43
C TYR A 102 2.11 -23.76 -4.28
N LEU A 103 2.65 -23.62 -3.07
CA LEU A 103 3.91 -22.90 -2.83
C LEU A 103 5.10 -23.54 -3.55
N SER A 104 5.14 -24.86 -3.63
CA SER A 104 6.22 -25.59 -4.31
C SER A 104 6.15 -25.42 -5.83
N GLU A 105 4.94 -25.32 -6.38
CA GLU A 105 4.69 -25.30 -7.83
C GLU A 105 4.49 -23.91 -8.44
N THR A 106 4.19 -22.88 -7.65
CA THR A 106 3.84 -21.56 -8.19
C THR A 106 5.00 -20.93 -8.96
N ARG A 107 4.73 -20.48 -10.20
CA ARG A 107 5.69 -19.86 -11.13
C ARG A 107 5.02 -18.71 -11.88
N ASN A 108 5.82 -17.81 -12.44
CA ASN A 108 5.33 -16.78 -13.36
C ASN A 108 4.94 -17.39 -14.72
N LYS A 109 4.34 -16.58 -15.60
CA LYS A 109 3.92 -17.02 -16.94
C LYS A 109 5.08 -17.47 -17.84
N SER A 110 6.30 -17.04 -17.53
CA SER A 110 7.53 -17.46 -18.21
C SER A 110 8.09 -18.79 -17.65
N GLY A 111 7.47 -19.34 -16.60
CA GLY A 111 7.92 -20.56 -15.92
C GLY A 111 8.96 -20.33 -14.81
N GLU A 112 9.32 -19.09 -14.52
CA GLU A 112 10.33 -18.75 -13.52
C GLU A 112 9.73 -18.68 -12.11
N LEU A 113 10.60 -18.87 -11.11
CA LEU A 113 10.23 -18.77 -9.70
C LEU A 113 9.85 -17.34 -9.33
N TYR A 114 8.75 -17.19 -8.58
CA TYR A 114 8.41 -15.90 -7.98
C TYR A 114 9.40 -15.52 -6.87
N PRO A 115 9.76 -14.23 -6.74
CA PRO A 115 10.52 -13.78 -5.58
C PRO A 115 9.67 -13.86 -4.30
N PRO A 116 10.30 -13.95 -3.10
CA PRO A 116 9.57 -14.08 -1.84
C PRO A 116 8.51 -13.00 -1.60
N SER A 117 8.76 -11.77 -2.03
CA SER A 117 7.83 -10.64 -1.92
C SER A 117 6.54 -10.86 -2.72
N THR A 118 6.64 -11.41 -3.92
CA THR A 118 5.49 -11.72 -4.77
C THR A 118 4.69 -12.88 -4.20
N ILE A 119 5.35 -13.93 -3.70
CA ILE A 119 4.67 -15.06 -3.03
C ILE A 119 3.92 -14.57 -1.79
N GLN A 120 4.54 -13.73 -0.96
CA GLN A 120 3.87 -13.14 0.21
C GLN A 120 2.65 -12.31 -0.20
N SER A 121 2.75 -11.57 -1.31
CA SER A 121 1.64 -10.76 -1.85
C SER A 121 0.49 -11.62 -2.38
N LEU A 122 0.80 -12.72 -3.07
CA LEU A 122 -0.18 -13.71 -3.53
C LEU A 122 -0.95 -14.29 -2.33
N LEU A 123 -0.25 -14.88 -1.37
CA LEU A 123 -0.85 -15.48 -0.19
C LEU A 123 -1.70 -14.48 0.62
N SER A 124 -1.19 -13.25 0.81
CA SER A 124 -1.94 -12.19 1.50
C SER A 124 -3.19 -11.76 0.72
N GLY A 125 -3.08 -11.72 -0.62
CA GLY A 125 -4.20 -11.42 -1.52
C GLY A 125 -5.29 -12.48 -1.45
N MET A 126 -4.90 -13.76 -1.43
CA MET A 126 -5.81 -14.91 -1.28
C MET A 126 -6.52 -14.90 0.07
N LEU A 127 -5.78 -14.81 1.17
CA LEU A 127 -6.36 -14.76 2.52
C LEU A 127 -7.39 -13.64 2.64
N ARG A 128 -7.05 -12.47 2.12
CA ARG A 128 -7.93 -11.31 2.13
C ARG A 128 -9.19 -11.54 1.31
N TYR A 129 -9.06 -12.12 0.10
CA TYR A 129 -10.23 -12.44 -0.73
C TYR A 129 -11.16 -13.44 -0.03
N MET A 130 -10.62 -14.53 0.50
CA MET A 130 -11.42 -15.54 1.19
C MET A 130 -12.12 -14.97 2.43
N ARG A 131 -11.47 -14.04 3.14
CA ARG A 131 -12.06 -13.36 4.30
C ARG A 131 -13.11 -12.31 3.96
N GLN A 132 -13.12 -11.80 2.74
CA GLN A 132 -14.23 -10.96 2.26
C GLN A 132 -15.51 -11.78 2.09
N GLU A 133 -15.39 -13.03 1.64
CA GLU A 133 -16.53 -13.93 1.47
C GLU A 133 -16.93 -14.62 2.78
N ASN A 134 -15.96 -15.05 3.58
CA ASN A 134 -16.17 -15.65 4.91
C ASN A 134 -15.21 -15.02 5.95
N PRO A 135 -15.68 -14.11 6.82
CA PRO A 135 -14.86 -13.49 7.85
C PRO A 135 -14.17 -14.48 8.80
N SER A 136 -14.74 -15.68 8.97
CA SER A 136 -14.18 -16.74 9.83
C SER A 136 -13.15 -17.62 9.11
N TYR A 137 -12.81 -17.31 7.85
CA TYR A 137 -11.84 -18.09 7.09
C TYR A 137 -10.49 -18.18 7.83
N PRO A 138 -9.89 -19.38 7.92
CA PRO A 138 -8.67 -19.60 8.70
C PRO A 138 -7.52 -18.68 8.29
N ASN A 139 -6.87 -18.05 9.26
CA ASN A 139 -5.63 -17.31 9.01
C ASN A 139 -4.45 -18.28 9.00
N PHE A 140 -4.06 -18.76 7.83
CA PHE A 140 -2.91 -19.64 7.68
C PHE A 140 -1.55 -18.98 8.00
N PHE A 141 -1.50 -17.66 8.19
CA PHE A 141 -0.33 -16.96 8.73
C PHE A 141 -0.31 -16.86 10.27
N SER A 142 -1.38 -17.26 10.94
CA SER A 142 -1.45 -17.18 12.40
C SER A 142 -0.43 -18.12 13.04
N LYS A 143 0.47 -17.59 13.86
CA LYS A 143 1.46 -18.40 14.59
C LYS A 143 0.81 -19.24 15.70
N ASP A 144 -0.35 -18.83 16.18
CA ASP A 144 -1.07 -19.49 17.27
C ASP A 144 -1.91 -20.68 16.79
N ASP A 145 -2.02 -20.90 15.47
CA ASP A 145 -2.80 -21.99 14.90
C ASP A 145 -1.88 -23.15 14.47
N PRO A 146 -1.76 -24.23 15.28
CA PRO A 146 -0.84 -25.33 14.99
C PRO A 146 -1.22 -26.11 13.72
N ALA A 147 -2.47 -25.98 13.26
CA ALA A 147 -2.96 -26.62 12.04
C ALA A 147 -2.18 -26.20 10.78
N PHE A 148 -1.50 -25.03 10.81
CA PHE A 148 -0.71 -24.52 9.68
C PHE A 148 0.81 -24.62 9.87
N SER A 149 1.27 -25.43 10.82
CA SER A 149 2.71 -25.63 11.08
C SER A 149 3.47 -26.13 9.85
N MET A 150 2.91 -27.08 9.10
CA MET A 150 3.50 -27.60 7.86
C MET A 150 3.60 -26.52 6.78
N PHE A 151 2.55 -25.73 6.57
CA PHE A 151 2.54 -24.60 5.66
C PHE A 151 3.60 -23.57 6.04
N GLN A 152 3.69 -23.19 7.32
CA GLN A 152 4.69 -22.22 7.78
C GLN A 152 6.12 -22.73 7.58
N ALA A 153 6.38 -24.00 7.88
CA ALA A 153 7.68 -24.62 7.64
C ALA A 153 8.02 -24.64 6.14
N THR A 154 7.06 -25.04 5.29
CA THR A 154 7.22 -25.06 3.83
C THR A 154 7.50 -23.67 3.28
N LEU A 155 6.73 -22.65 3.69
CA LEU A 155 6.91 -21.27 3.27
C LEU A 155 8.31 -20.75 3.64
N ASN A 156 8.75 -20.99 4.88
CA ASN A 156 10.08 -20.58 5.34
C ASN A 156 11.19 -21.27 4.54
N ASN A 157 11.05 -22.56 4.24
CA ASN A 157 12.02 -23.31 3.45
C ASN A 157 12.08 -22.81 1.99
N VAL A 158 10.92 -22.54 1.38
CA VAL A 158 10.84 -21.94 0.03
C VAL A 158 11.53 -20.58 0.03
N PHE A 159 11.24 -19.71 1.01
CA PHE A 159 11.89 -18.40 1.09
C PHE A 159 13.40 -18.50 1.30
N LYS A 160 13.86 -19.45 2.12
CA LYS A 160 15.29 -19.69 2.32
C LYS A 160 15.95 -20.13 1.02
N SER A 161 15.34 -21.07 0.29
CA SER A 161 15.82 -21.58 -1.00
C SER A 161 15.92 -20.47 -2.05
N LEU A 162 14.86 -19.67 -2.20
CA LEU A 162 14.83 -18.54 -3.14
C LEU A 162 15.91 -17.51 -2.85
N ARG A 163 16.11 -17.15 -1.58
CA ARG A 163 17.15 -16.21 -1.17
C ARG A 163 18.56 -16.77 -1.39
N SER A 164 18.79 -18.05 -1.13
CA SER A 164 20.08 -18.68 -1.41
C SER A 164 20.39 -18.80 -2.90
N GLY A 165 19.36 -18.90 -3.74
CA GLY A 165 19.48 -18.90 -5.20
C GLY A 165 19.52 -17.49 -5.83
N SER A 166 19.68 -16.44 -5.03
CA SER A 166 19.67 -15.03 -5.46
C SER A 166 18.37 -14.54 -6.13
N ILE A 167 17.28 -15.30 -6.07
CA ILE A 167 15.99 -14.93 -6.66
C ILE A 167 15.32 -13.88 -5.77
N GLY A 168 15.21 -12.65 -6.29
CA GLY A 168 14.72 -11.48 -5.54
C GLY A 168 15.76 -10.85 -4.61
N ALA A 169 17.05 -11.23 -4.73
CA ALA A 169 18.16 -10.55 -4.05
C ALA A 169 18.52 -9.22 -4.73
N GLU A 170 18.14 -9.05 -5.99
CA GLU A 170 18.09 -7.74 -6.62
C GLU A 170 16.93 -6.97 -6.01
N ALA A 171 17.21 -6.29 -4.91
CA ALA A 171 16.52 -5.06 -4.62
C ALA A 171 16.74 -4.20 -5.87
N SER A 172 15.78 -4.21 -6.79
CA SER A 172 15.63 -3.18 -7.80
C SER A 172 15.43 -1.89 -7.02
N HIS A 173 16.55 -1.30 -6.60
CA HIS A 173 16.59 0.10 -6.30
C HIS A 173 16.03 0.75 -7.55
N THR A 174 14.92 1.48 -7.38
CA THR A 174 14.40 2.31 -8.46
C THR A 174 15.59 3.07 -9.04
N GLU A 175 15.90 2.80 -10.31
CA GLU A 175 17.04 3.42 -10.96
C GLU A 175 16.92 4.93 -10.76
N THR A 176 17.95 5.50 -10.15
CA THR A 176 17.97 6.92 -9.89
C THR A 176 18.33 7.59 -11.19
N ILE A 177 17.53 8.58 -11.60
CA ILE A 177 17.81 9.34 -12.81
C ILE A 177 19.21 9.92 -12.69
N THR A 178 20.09 9.56 -13.62
CA THR A 178 21.49 10.01 -13.60
C THR A 178 21.58 11.47 -14.07
N SER A 179 22.73 12.11 -13.84
CA SER A 179 22.96 13.46 -14.36
C SER A 179 22.91 13.48 -15.89
N GLU A 180 23.42 12.44 -16.54
CA GLU A 180 23.44 12.32 -18.00
C GLU A 180 22.02 12.15 -18.59
N GLU A 181 21.16 11.42 -17.90
CA GLU A 181 19.74 11.30 -18.28
C GLU A 181 19.01 12.63 -18.09
N GLU A 182 19.31 13.39 -17.03
CA GLU A 182 18.79 14.74 -16.86
C GLU A 182 19.25 15.69 -17.96
N ASP A 183 20.54 15.66 -18.32
CA ASP A 183 21.09 16.46 -19.41
C ASP A 183 20.38 16.12 -20.73
N THR A 184 20.14 14.84 -20.99
CA THR A 184 19.36 14.39 -22.16
C THR A 184 17.94 14.97 -22.17
N LEU A 185 17.27 15.09 -21.01
CA LEU A 185 15.95 15.70 -20.92
C LEU A 185 15.95 17.19 -21.27
N TRP A 186 17.04 17.90 -20.96
CA TRP A 186 17.23 19.30 -21.34
C TRP A 186 17.57 19.45 -22.83
N GLU A 187 18.52 18.66 -23.33
CA GLU A 187 18.98 18.70 -24.72
C GLU A 187 17.86 18.36 -25.72
N THR A 188 17.02 17.39 -25.38
CA THR A 188 15.86 17.01 -26.20
C THR A 188 14.68 17.98 -26.09
N GLY A 189 14.78 19.01 -25.24
CA GLY A 189 13.74 20.00 -25.01
C GLY A 189 12.51 19.45 -24.28
N VAL A 190 12.59 18.25 -23.69
CA VAL A 190 11.52 17.71 -22.82
C VAL A 190 11.36 18.63 -21.61
N LEU A 191 12.48 18.99 -20.99
CA LEU A 191 12.64 20.09 -20.06
C LEU A 191 13.08 21.33 -20.84
N ASN A 192 12.33 22.43 -20.71
CA ASN A 192 12.70 23.72 -21.27
C ASN A 192 12.02 24.83 -20.47
N ILE A 193 12.61 26.03 -20.50
CA ILE A 193 12.05 27.21 -19.84
C ILE A 193 11.30 28.13 -20.81
N ASP A 194 11.36 27.84 -22.11
CA ASP A 194 10.82 28.68 -23.18
C ASP A 194 9.32 28.46 -23.45
N SER A 195 8.75 27.37 -22.92
CA SER A 195 7.33 27.06 -23.08
C SER A 195 6.64 26.82 -21.72
N PRO A 196 5.37 27.22 -21.55
CA PRO A 196 4.61 26.93 -20.33
C PRO A 196 4.58 25.43 -19.99
N LYS A 197 4.51 24.58 -21.02
CA LYS A 197 4.51 23.12 -20.86
C LYS A 197 5.87 22.57 -20.45
N GLY A 198 6.96 23.10 -21.01
CA GLY A 198 8.32 22.77 -20.61
C GLY A 198 8.58 23.17 -19.16
N LEU A 199 8.21 24.39 -18.79
CA LEU A 199 8.38 24.89 -17.42
C LEU A 199 7.60 24.04 -16.41
N LEU A 200 6.37 23.64 -16.76
CA LEU A 200 5.58 22.74 -15.93
C LEU A 200 6.27 21.37 -15.75
N ARG A 201 6.89 20.82 -16.80
CA ARG A 201 7.68 19.58 -16.70
C ARG A 201 8.92 19.76 -15.83
N CYS A 202 9.61 20.90 -15.92
CA CYS A 202 10.74 21.22 -15.03
C CYS A 202 10.31 21.27 -13.57
N VAL A 203 9.23 21.99 -13.26
CA VAL A 203 8.69 22.06 -11.89
C VAL A 203 8.28 20.68 -11.39
N PHE A 204 7.60 19.89 -12.23
CA PHE A 204 7.22 18.52 -11.89
C PHE A 204 8.45 17.65 -11.58
N TYR A 205 9.46 17.65 -12.46
CA TYR A 205 10.69 16.88 -12.32
C TYR A 205 11.46 17.27 -11.06
N TYR A 206 11.76 18.55 -10.85
CA TYR A 206 12.53 19.00 -9.69
C TYR A 206 11.78 18.85 -8.37
N ASN A 207 10.46 18.99 -8.35
CA ASN A 207 9.70 18.67 -7.14
C ASN A 207 9.84 17.18 -6.78
N GLY A 208 9.78 16.29 -7.78
CA GLY A 208 10.02 14.85 -7.56
C GLY A 208 11.45 14.57 -7.07
N LYS A 209 12.45 15.18 -7.73
CA LYS A 209 13.86 15.00 -7.42
C LYS A 209 14.26 15.58 -6.05
N CYS A 210 13.85 16.80 -5.73
CA CYS A 210 14.27 17.52 -4.52
C CYS A 210 13.45 17.15 -3.27
N PHE A 211 12.17 16.80 -3.42
CA PHE A 211 11.30 16.46 -2.29
C PHE A 211 11.02 14.95 -2.18
N CYS A 212 11.63 14.14 -3.05
CA CYS A 212 11.48 12.69 -3.10
C CYS A 212 10.01 12.24 -3.25
N LEU A 213 9.21 12.99 -4.00
CA LEU A 213 7.81 12.65 -4.27
C LEU A 213 7.79 11.45 -5.24
N ARG A 214 7.12 10.37 -4.84
CA ARG A 214 7.05 9.11 -5.60
C ARG A 214 5.65 8.87 -6.18
N GLY A 215 4.62 9.40 -5.53
CA GLY A 215 3.22 9.20 -5.90
C GLY A 215 2.64 10.37 -6.69
N GLY A 216 1.86 10.06 -7.72
CA GLY A 216 1.10 11.10 -8.44
C GLY A 216 0.10 11.86 -7.55
N GLN A 217 -0.33 11.28 -6.44
CA GLN A 217 -1.16 11.97 -5.44
C GLN A 217 -0.33 12.95 -4.59
N GLU A 218 0.89 12.58 -4.19
CA GLU A 218 1.80 13.47 -3.46
C GLU A 218 2.12 14.73 -4.28
N HIS A 219 2.36 14.57 -5.59
CA HIS A 219 2.54 15.70 -6.51
C HIS A 219 1.30 16.59 -6.60
N ARG A 220 0.09 16.02 -6.58
CA ARG A 220 -1.18 16.78 -6.66
C ARG A 220 -1.53 17.51 -5.37
N GLU A 221 -1.13 16.96 -4.23
CA GLU A 221 -1.41 17.53 -2.91
C GLU A 221 -0.33 18.51 -2.43
N LEU A 222 0.79 18.60 -3.16
CA LEU A 222 1.87 19.53 -2.89
C LEU A 222 1.37 20.97 -2.89
N GLY A 223 1.35 21.58 -1.70
CA GLY A 223 0.96 22.98 -1.50
C GLY A 223 2.12 23.85 -1.06
N VAL A 224 2.08 25.14 -1.43
CA VAL A 224 3.08 26.15 -1.01
C VAL A 224 3.25 26.22 0.52
N SER A 225 2.17 25.95 1.27
CA SER A 225 2.20 25.89 2.74
C SER A 225 3.19 24.88 3.32
N GLN A 226 3.61 23.88 2.53
CA GLN A 226 4.56 22.85 2.93
C GLN A 226 6.02 23.27 2.73
N LEU A 227 6.25 24.41 2.06
CA LEU A 227 7.56 24.95 1.78
C LEU A 227 7.83 26.13 2.70
N LYS A 228 8.87 26.02 3.53
CA LYS A 228 9.33 27.11 4.38
C LYS A 228 10.74 27.52 3.95
N ARG A 229 10.90 28.78 3.54
CA ARG A 229 12.22 29.37 3.33
C ARG A 229 12.82 29.73 4.68
N LEU A 230 14.05 29.30 4.92
CA LEU A 230 14.87 29.76 6.01
C LEU A 230 15.97 30.67 5.46
N TYR A 231 16.20 31.77 6.14
CA TYR A 231 17.32 32.68 5.87
C TYR A 231 18.43 32.33 6.86
N ASN A 232 19.64 32.10 6.38
CA ASN A 232 20.85 31.71 7.13
C ASN A 232 20.95 30.22 7.56
N PRO A 233 21.47 29.33 6.70
CA PRO A 233 21.73 29.53 5.26
C PRO A 233 20.42 29.60 4.46
N ASP A 234 20.45 30.24 3.29
CA ASP A 234 19.26 30.31 2.42
C ASP A 234 18.90 28.89 1.94
N ARG A 235 17.81 28.35 2.46
CA ARG A 235 17.35 26.99 2.14
C ARG A 235 15.84 26.88 2.24
N TYR A 236 15.28 25.94 1.48
CA TYR A 236 13.88 25.55 1.61
C TYR A 236 13.77 24.26 2.41
N ILE A 237 12.81 24.24 3.34
CA ILE A 237 12.39 23.04 4.04
C ILE A 237 11.05 22.62 3.48
N TYR A 238 11.00 21.37 3.01
CA TYR A 238 9.76 20.69 2.67
C TYR A 238 9.26 19.92 3.89
N SER A 239 7.99 20.13 4.26
CA SER A 239 7.28 19.37 5.29
C SER A 239 6.24 18.48 4.64
N GLU A 240 6.47 17.17 4.69
CA GLU A 240 5.49 16.19 4.23
C GLU A 240 4.24 16.27 5.12
N ARG A 241 3.06 16.33 4.51
CA ARG A 241 1.81 16.07 5.22
C ARG A 241 1.70 14.57 5.41
N SER A 242 2.43 14.01 6.37
CA SER A 242 2.26 12.60 6.69
C SER A 242 0.83 12.39 7.14
N SER A 243 0.01 11.78 6.27
CA SER A 243 -1.17 11.06 6.72
C SER A 243 -0.64 9.89 7.54
N LYS A 244 -0.48 10.08 8.85
CA LYS A 244 -0.33 8.95 9.78
C LYS A 244 -1.64 8.17 9.74
N ASN A 245 -1.73 7.25 8.78
CA ASN A 245 -2.63 6.11 8.82
C ASN A 245 -1.80 4.88 9.11
#